data_AF-A0A9P7AJA0-F1
#
_entry.id   AF-A0A9P7AJA0-F1
#
_cell.length_a   1.000
_cell.length_b   1.000
_cell.length_c   1.000
_cell.angle_alpha   90.00
_cell.angle_beta   90.00
_cell.angle_gamma   90.00
#
_symmetry.space_group_name_H-M   'P 1'
#
loop_
_entity.id
_entity.type
_entity.pdbx_description
1 polymer ?
#
loop_
_entity_poly.entity_id
_entity_poly.type
_entity_poly.pdbx_seq_one_letter_code
_entity_poly.pdbx_strand_id
1 'polypeptide(L)'
;QFASDVFQLAPSPKSASEPPWILLNAVERQGTRVDVFDSLDLGGAFRQIQYRISSDGDWNSLVFGRYFPAKGALRVKDLQQFPSASYYRRWLSLMKRLDEQEADNIRNLHQTWFDGFYWVPHPSSDRMWFTKRGGREWTFLPPGEPRHCPRLALNPRF
;
A
#
# COMPACT_ATOMS: atom_id res chain seq x y z
N GLN A 1 9.70 -4.97 -8.29
CA GLN A 1 10.20 -5.02 -6.89
C GLN A 1 9.20 -4.40 -5.91
N PHE A 2 8.67 -3.19 -6.16
CA PHE A 2 7.62 -2.57 -5.35
C PHE A 2 6.43 -3.51 -5.04
N ALA A 3 5.72 -3.98 -6.07
CA ALA A 3 4.53 -4.80 -5.88
C ALA A 3 4.79 -6.10 -5.10
N SER A 4 5.85 -6.84 -5.47
CA SER A 4 6.23 -8.04 -4.74
C SER A 4 6.53 -7.77 -3.25
N ASP A 5 7.29 -6.72 -2.93
CA ASP A 5 7.54 -6.38 -1.52
C ASP A 5 6.25 -6.05 -0.77
N VAL A 6 5.35 -5.29 -1.40
CA VAL A 6 4.04 -4.94 -0.82
C VAL A 6 3.25 -6.21 -0.50
N PHE A 7 3.17 -7.18 -1.42
CA PHE A 7 2.42 -8.42 -1.22
C PHE A 7 3.09 -9.43 -0.30
N GLN A 8 4.42 -9.49 -0.26
CA GLN A 8 5.15 -10.32 0.71
C GLN A 8 4.89 -9.88 2.15
N LEU A 9 4.65 -8.58 2.38
CA LEU A 9 4.34 -8.00 3.68
C LEU A 9 2.85 -8.00 4.01
N ALA A 10 2.02 -8.57 3.14
CA ALA A 10 0.58 -8.58 3.31
C ALA A 10 0.16 -9.43 4.53
N PRO A 11 -0.87 -8.98 5.26
CA PRO A 11 -1.20 -9.54 6.56
C PRO A 11 -1.89 -10.89 6.41
N SER A 12 -1.74 -11.71 7.45
CA SER A 12 -2.49 -12.95 7.63
C SER A 12 -3.39 -12.85 8.85
N PRO A 13 -4.52 -13.56 8.89
CA PRO A 13 -5.37 -13.66 10.07
C PRO A 13 -4.57 -14.15 11.29
N LYS A 14 -5.00 -13.72 12.48
CA LYS A 14 -4.35 -14.13 13.74
C LYS A 14 -4.60 -15.60 14.07
N SER A 15 -5.79 -16.10 13.75
CA SER A 15 -6.14 -17.49 13.95
C SER A 15 -5.77 -18.31 12.72
N ALA A 16 -5.13 -19.46 12.93
CA ALA A 16 -4.87 -20.44 11.86
C ALA A 16 -6.17 -21.05 11.29
N SER A 17 -7.28 -20.98 12.04
CA SER A 17 -8.60 -21.43 11.57
C SER A 17 -9.31 -20.42 10.67
N GLU A 18 -8.87 -19.16 10.67
CA GLU A 18 -9.41 -18.14 9.77
C GLU A 18 -8.71 -18.26 8.41
N PRO A 19 -9.45 -18.34 7.29
CA PRO A 19 -8.79 -18.45 6.00
C PRO A 19 -8.08 -17.11 5.67
N PRO A 20 -7.04 -17.12 4.82
CA PRO A 20 -6.26 -15.92 4.54
C PRO A 20 -7.09 -14.83 3.84
N TRP A 21 -6.73 -13.56 4.07
CA TRP A 21 -7.33 -12.44 3.36
C TRP A 21 -6.78 -12.30 1.94
N ILE A 22 -5.50 -12.60 1.76
CA ILE A 22 -4.79 -12.57 0.48
C ILE A 22 -4.79 -13.99 -0.09
N LEU A 23 -5.28 -14.14 -1.31
CA LEU A 23 -5.41 -15.43 -1.99
C LEU A 23 -4.09 -15.89 -2.63
N LEU A 24 -3.20 -14.94 -2.93
CA LEU A 24 -1.90 -15.23 -3.52
C LEU A 24 -1.03 -16.06 -2.56
N ASN A 25 -0.50 -17.17 -3.07
CA ASN A 25 0.49 -17.99 -2.39
C ASN A 25 1.89 -17.33 -2.40
N ALA A 26 2.87 -17.94 -1.72
CA ALA A 26 4.21 -17.36 -1.59
C ALA A 26 4.90 -17.09 -2.94
N VAL A 27 4.76 -18.01 -3.90
CA VAL A 27 5.37 -17.88 -5.24
C VAL A 27 4.69 -16.78 -6.04
N GLU A 28 3.37 -16.69 -5.98
CA GLU A 28 2.59 -15.64 -6.66
C GLU A 28 2.91 -14.26 -6.09
N ARG A 29 3.04 -14.14 -4.76
CA ARG A 29 3.48 -12.89 -4.09
C ARG A 29 4.90 -12.49 -4.52
N GLN A 30 5.80 -13.45 -4.65
CA GLN A 30 7.15 -13.18 -5.12
C GLN A 30 7.17 -12.74 -6.59
N GLY A 31 6.31 -13.33 -7.41
CA GLY A 31 6.14 -13.00 -8.83
C GLY A 31 5.29 -11.75 -9.10
N THR A 32 4.71 -11.11 -8.08
CA THR A 32 3.76 -10.01 -8.28
C THR A 32 4.42 -8.80 -8.94
N ARG A 33 3.78 -8.33 -10.01
CA ARG A 33 4.18 -7.17 -10.81
C ARG A 33 3.26 -5.97 -10.49
N VAL A 34 3.64 -4.81 -11.00
CA VAL A 34 2.96 -3.53 -10.69
C VAL A 34 1.56 -3.43 -11.29
N ASP A 35 1.30 -4.20 -12.35
CA ASP A 35 0.00 -4.35 -13.02
C ASP A 35 -1.11 -4.86 -12.08
N VAL A 36 -0.78 -5.51 -10.97
CA VAL A 36 -1.75 -5.87 -9.93
C VAL A 36 -2.51 -4.65 -9.39
N PHE A 37 -1.89 -3.47 -9.44
CA PHE A 37 -2.49 -2.20 -8.99
C PHE A 37 -3.29 -1.51 -10.11
N ASP A 38 -3.27 -2.04 -11.33
CA ASP A 38 -3.92 -1.46 -12.52
C ASP A 38 -5.27 -2.16 -12.83
N SER A 39 -5.79 -2.95 -11.88
CA SER A 39 -7.06 -3.66 -12.01
C SER A 39 -7.94 -3.44 -10.78
N LEU A 40 -9.23 -3.21 -11.01
CA LEU A 40 -10.28 -3.20 -9.97
C LEU A 40 -10.91 -4.59 -9.77
N ASP A 41 -10.54 -5.59 -10.57
CA ASP A 41 -10.90 -6.98 -10.29
C ASP A 41 -9.98 -7.53 -9.20
N LEU A 42 -10.42 -7.32 -7.95
CA LEU A 42 -9.69 -7.70 -6.74
C LEU A 42 -9.94 -9.15 -6.34
N GLY A 43 -10.87 -9.85 -6.99
CA GLY A 43 -11.30 -11.20 -6.59
C GLY A 43 -10.22 -12.26 -6.71
N GLY A 44 -9.23 -12.06 -7.60
CA GLY A 44 -8.08 -12.95 -7.74
C GLY A 44 -7.01 -12.77 -6.66
N ALA A 45 -6.92 -11.59 -6.05
CA ALA A 45 -5.88 -11.27 -5.07
C ALA A 45 -6.40 -11.32 -3.62
N PHE A 46 -7.70 -11.05 -3.41
CA PHE A 46 -8.28 -10.89 -2.10
C PHE A 46 -9.58 -11.67 -1.93
N ARG A 47 -9.74 -12.28 -0.76
CA ARG A 47 -11.03 -12.87 -0.36
C ARG A 47 -12.03 -11.82 0.05
N GLN A 48 -11.58 -10.87 0.87
CA GLN A 48 -12.38 -9.73 1.31
C GLN A 48 -11.47 -8.56 1.64
N ILE A 49 -11.88 -7.38 1.23
CA ILE A 49 -11.24 -6.10 1.55
C ILE A 49 -12.28 -5.10 2.01
N GLN A 50 -11.78 -4.02 2.57
CA GLN A 50 -12.52 -2.80 2.77
C GLN A 50 -11.78 -1.69 2.03
N TYR A 51 -12.51 -0.83 1.34
CA TYR A 51 -11.94 0.23 0.53
C TYR A 51 -12.61 1.55 0.81
N ARG A 52 -11.89 2.62 0.48
CA ARG A 52 -12.45 3.95 0.31
C ARG A 52 -11.80 4.63 -0.87
N ILE A 53 -12.53 5.52 -1.53
CA ILE A 53 -11.96 6.44 -2.50
C ILE A 53 -11.24 7.53 -1.72
N SER A 54 -9.96 7.74 -2.01
CA SER A 54 -9.16 8.76 -1.34
C SER A 54 -9.49 10.13 -1.94
N SER A 55 -9.41 11.21 -1.16
CA SER A 55 -9.36 12.54 -1.77
C SER A 55 -8.01 12.74 -2.48
N ASP A 56 -7.92 13.68 -3.41
CA ASP A 56 -6.63 14.02 -4.05
C ASP A 56 -5.56 14.38 -3.02
N GLY A 57 -5.94 15.13 -1.98
CA GLY A 57 -5.05 15.49 -0.88
C GLY A 57 -4.56 14.28 -0.09
N ASP A 58 -5.47 13.35 0.24
CA ASP A 58 -5.13 12.11 0.94
C ASP A 58 -4.24 11.21 0.08
N TRP A 59 -4.54 11.07 -1.22
CA TRP A 59 -3.75 10.25 -2.14
C TRP A 59 -2.31 10.76 -2.25
N ASN A 60 -2.14 12.06 -2.51
CA ASN A 60 -0.82 12.66 -2.75
C ASN A 60 0.00 12.83 -1.45
N SER A 61 -0.63 13.35 -0.39
CA SER A 61 0.11 13.70 0.82
C SER A 61 0.22 12.51 1.77
N LEU A 62 -0.90 11.82 2.04
CA LEU A 62 -0.93 10.74 3.03
C LEU A 62 -0.49 9.42 2.42
N VAL A 63 -1.12 8.97 1.34
CA VAL A 63 -0.85 7.64 0.78
C VAL A 63 0.53 7.63 0.14
N PHE A 64 0.77 8.45 -0.89
CA PHE A 64 2.06 8.48 -1.57
C PHE A 64 3.20 8.91 -0.64
N GLY A 65 2.98 9.89 0.25
CA GLY A 65 3.96 10.31 1.25
C GLY A 65 4.45 9.19 2.18
N ARG A 66 3.63 8.16 2.42
CA ARG A 66 4.03 6.99 3.22
C ARG A 66 4.86 6.00 2.41
N TYR A 67 4.50 5.75 1.15
CA TYR A 67 5.23 4.83 0.29
C TYR A 67 6.57 5.41 -0.20
N PHE A 68 6.60 6.71 -0.46
CA PHE A 68 7.72 7.46 -1.02
C PHE A 68 7.93 8.76 -0.23
N PRO A 69 8.47 8.67 1.01
CA PRO A 69 8.70 9.84 1.85
C PRO A 69 9.69 10.80 1.19
N ALA A 70 9.46 12.10 1.38
CA ALA A 70 10.38 13.14 0.95
C ALA A 70 11.75 13.02 1.64
N LYS A 71 12.76 13.64 1.03
CA LYS A 71 14.08 13.76 1.66
C LYS A 71 13.93 14.47 3.01
N GLY A 72 14.59 13.94 4.04
CA GLY A 72 14.53 14.52 5.39
C GLY A 72 13.22 14.29 6.16
N ALA A 73 12.23 13.61 5.58
CA ALA A 73 10.97 13.34 6.28
C ALA A 73 11.22 12.59 7.61
N LEU A 74 10.58 13.07 8.68
CA LEU A 74 10.69 12.48 10.01
C LEU A 74 10.22 11.02 9.97
N ARG A 75 11.08 10.13 10.44
CA ARG A 75 10.74 8.71 10.55
C ARG A 75 9.92 8.49 11.82
N VAL A 76 8.77 7.84 11.66
CA VAL A 76 8.06 7.24 12.81
C VAL A 76 8.98 6.18 13.41
N LYS A 77 9.25 6.26 14.72
CA LYS A 77 10.21 5.39 15.42
C LYS A 77 9.86 3.90 15.30
N ASP A 78 8.56 3.58 15.16
CA ASP A 78 8.03 2.22 15.17
C ASP A 78 7.36 1.82 13.85
N LEU A 79 7.99 2.14 12.72
CA LEU A 79 7.47 1.80 11.40
C LEU A 79 7.53 0.28 11.17
N GLN A 80 6.38 -0.34 10.96
CA GLN A 80 6.17 -1.74 10.60
C GLN A 80 6.06 -1.89 9.07
N GLN A 81 6.43 -3.05 8.55
CA GLN A 81 6.38 -3.44 7.12
C GLN A 81 7.29 -2.63 6.19
N PHE A 82 7.20 -1.30 6.16
CA PHE A 82 8.02 -0.45 5.29
C PHE A 82 9.52 -0.69 5.44
N PRO A 83 10.13 -0.75 6.64
CA PRO A 83 11.58 -0.98 6.74
C PRO A 83 12.03 -2.35 6.21
N SER A 84 11.14 -3.34 6.18
CA SER A 84 11.42 -4.68 5.67
C SER A 84 11.41 -4.72 4.14
N ALA A 85 10.60 -3.87 3.50
CA ALA A 85 10.52 -3.77 2.05
C ALA A 85 11.86 -3.34 1.42
N SER A 86 12.33 -4.09 0.43
CA SER A 86 13.59 -3.82 -0.25
C SER A 86 13.52 -2.52 -1.06
N TYR A 87 12.39 -2.25 -1.72
CA TYR A 87 12.17 -1.01 -2.49
C TYR A 87 12.26 0.21 -1.56
N TYR A 88 11.68 0.13 -0.36
CA TYR A 88 11.64 1.24 0.58
C TYR A 88 13.04 1.56 1.12
N ARG A 89 13.84 0.54 1.45
CA ARG A 89 15.24 0.72 1.83
C ARG A 89 16.07 1.35 0.70
N ARG A 90 15.86 0.91 -0.55
CA ARG A 90 16.50 1.50 -1.73
C ARG A 90 16.08 2.95 -1.95
N TRP A 91 14.80 3.25 -1.81
CA TRP A 91 14.26 4.62 -1.86
C TRP A 91 14.94 5.53 -0.85
N LEU A 92 14.99 5.12 0.42
CA LEU A 92 15.63 5.90 1.48
C LEU A 92 17.13 6.10 1.24
N SER A 93 17.81 5.07 0.72
CA SER A 93 19.24 5.17 0.36
C SER A 93 19.45 6.15 -0.79
N LEU A 94 18.59 6.14 -1.81
CA LEU A 94 18.61 7.09 -2.92
C LEU A 94 18.38 8.52 -2.41
N MET A 95 17.30 8.77 -1.68
CA MET A 95 16.96 10.10 -1.14
C MET A 95 18.06 10.67 -0.23
N LYS A 96 18.85 9.81 0.45
CA LYS A 96 19.99 10.27 1.25
C LYS A 96 21.13 10.84 0.39
N ARG A 97 21.33 10.32 -0.82
CA ARG A 97 22.47 10.63 -1.70
C ARG A 97 22.25 11.83 -2.62
N LEU A 98 21.01 12.04 -3.04
CA LEU A 98 20.65 13.15 -3.93
C LEU A 98 20.73 14.49 -3.22
N ASP A 99 20.91 15.59 -3.93
CA ASP A 99 20.61 16.91 -3.37
C ASP A 99 19.09 17.14 -3.23
N GLU A 100 18.67 18.29 -2.71
CA GLU A 100 17.24 18.59 -2.50
C GLU A 100 16.46 18.67 -3.82
N GLN A 101 17.02 19.34 -4.83
CA GLN A 101 16.36 19.55 -6.11
C GLN A 101 16.24 18.24 -6.89
N GLU A 102 17.30 17.44 -6.92
CA GLU A 102 17.29 16.10 -7.49
C GLU A 102 16.30 15.16 -6.79
N ALA A 103 16.25 15.20 -5.45
CA ALA A 103 15.33 14.39 -4.68
C ALA A 103 13.87 14.72 -5.00
N ASP A 104 13.53 16.01 -5.08
CA ASP A 104 12.19 16.47 -5.44
C ASP A 104 11.83 16.08 -6.87
N ASN A 105 12.74 16.23 -7.82
CA ASN A 105 12.53 15.81 -9.21
C ASN A 105 12.24 14.29 -9.31
N ILE A 106 13.06 13.46 -8.68
CA ILE A 106 12.87 12.01 -8.66
C ILE A 106 11.55 11.64 -7.97
N ARG A 107 11.19 12.34 -6.90
CA ARG A 107 9.95 12.13 -6.18
C ARG A 107 8.73 12.50 -7.02
N ASN A 108 8.78 13.58 -7.77
CA ASN A 108 7.70 13.97 -8.68
C ASN A 108 7.52 12.94 -9.80
N LEU A 109 8.60 12.40 -10.36
CA LEU A 109 8.52 11.30 -11.34
C LEU A 109 7.86 10.05 -10.74
N HIS A 110 8.20 9.71 -9.48
CA HIS A 110 7.57 8.59 -8.79
C HIS A 110 6.11 8.86 -8.45
N GLN A 111 5.72 10.11 -8.16
CA GLN A 111 4.31 10.48 -7.98
C GLN A 111 3.54 10.23 -9.26
N THR A 112 4.05 10.67 -10.42
CA THR A 112 3.38 10.43 -11.72
C THR A 112 3.21 8.94 -12.01
N TRP A 113 4.23 8.12 -11.73
CA TRP A 113 4.12 6.67 -11.86
C TRP A 113 3.12 6.06 -10.87
N PHE A 114 3.14 6.49 -9.60
CA PHE A 114 2.24 6.00 -8.56
C PHE A 114 0.77 6.39 -8.80
N ASP A 115 0.56 7.57 -9.39
CA ASP A 115 -0.76 8.07 -9.79
C ASP A 115 -1.41 7.25 -10.90
N GLY A 116 -0.65 6.38 -11.58
CA GLY A 116 -1.19 5.40 -12.53
C GLY A 116 -1.91 4.24 -11.86
N PHE A 117 -1.66 3.99 -10.57
CA PHE A 117 -2.28 2.89 -9.84
C PHE A 117 -3.73 3.18 -9.49
N TYR A 118 -4.60 2.20 -9.68
CA TYR A 118 -6.02 2.30 -9.33
C TYR A 118 -6.21 2.19 -7.82
N TRP A 119 -5.36 1.41 -7.16
CA TRP A 119 -5.42 1.23 -5.72
C TRP A 119 -4.05 0.84 -5.15
N VAL A 120 -3.90 1.06 -3.84
CA VAL A 120 -2.79 0.51 -3.04
C VAL A 120 -3.31 0.12 -1.65
N PRO A 121 -2.55 -0.64 -0.84
CA PRO A 121 -2.90 -0.79 0.56
C PRO A 121 -2.95 0.57 1.25
N HIS A 122 -4.04 0.83 1.99
CA HIS A 122 -4.20 2.08 2.71
C HIS A 122 -3.27 2.09 3.93
N PRO A 123 -2.25 2.96 3.96
CA PRO A 123 -1.27 2.97 5.03
C PRO A 123 -1.86 3.59 6.29
N SER A 124 -1.53 3.02 7.46
CA SER A 124 -1.69 3.73 8.74
C SER A 124 -0.43 4.52 9.08
N SER A 125 -0.40 5.14 10.26
CA SER A 125 0.76 5.89 10.74
C SER A 125 2.06 5.06 10.75
N ASP A 126 1.95 3.76 10.98
CA ASP A 126 3.06 2.86 11.23
C ASP A 126 3.23 1.74 10.20
N ARG A 127 2.29 1.45 9.28
CA ARG A 127 2.37 0.26 8.41
C ARG A 127 1.68 0.43 7.07
N MET A 128 2.00 -0.44 6.09
CA MET A 128 1.35 -0.45 4.77
C MET A 128 -0.07 -1.03 4.84
N TRP A 129 -0.21 -2.17 5.52
CA TRP A 129 -1.44 -2.94 5.54
C TRP A 129 -2.15 -2.79 6.87
N PHE A 130 -3.30 -2.13 6.84
CA PHE A 130 -4.17 -2.02 8.01
C PHE A 130 -5.39 -2.94 7.89
N THR A 131 -5.71 -3.68 8.94
CA THR A 131 -6.79 -4.70 8.92
C THR A 131 -7.92 -4.45 9.92
N LYS A 132 -7.85 -3.38 10.72
CA LYS A 132 -8.93 -3.05 11.65
C LYS A 132 -10.17 -2.62 10.87
N ARG A 133 -11.36 -2.94 11.37
CA ARG A 133 -12.64 -2.49 10.78
C ARG A 133 -12.67 -0.97 10.61
N GLY A 134 -13.04 -0.53 9.41
CA GLY A 134 -13.26 0.87 9.03
C GLY A 134 -14.53 1.48 9.63
N GLY A 135 -14.60 2.81 9.63
CA GLY A 135 -15.82 3.56 9.91
C GLY A 135 -16.82 3.51 8.74
N ARG A 136 -17.77 4.45 8.74
CA ARG A 136 -18.83 4.54 7.72
C ARG A 136 -18.32 4.88 6.33
N GLU A 137 -17.13 5.44 6.24
CA GLU A 137 -16.45 5.82 5.01
C GLU A 137 -15.82 4.64 4.25
N TRP A 138 -15.90 3.42 4.80
CA TRP A 138 -15.35 2.22 4.20
C TRP A 138 -16.44 1.30 3.65
N THR A 139 -16.21 0.80 2.44
CA THR A 139 -17.07 -0.17 1.76
C THR A 139 -16.40 -1.53 1.74
N PHE A 140 -17.16 -2.61 1.93
CA PHE A 140 -16.63 -3.98 1.88
C PHE A 140 -16.81 -4.60 0.49
N LEU A 141 -15.79 -5.35 0.05
CA LEU A 141 -15.85 -6.16 -1.17
C LEU A 141 -15.31 -7.58 -0.88
N PRO A 142 -16.09 -8.65 -1.11
CA PRO A 142 -17.52 -8.62 -1.41
C PRO A 142 -18.34 -8.00 -0.25
N PRO A 143 -19.57 -7.51 -0.52
CA PRO A 143 -20.46 -7.05 0.53
C PRO A 143 -20.69 -8.14 1.57
N GLY A 144 -20.73 -7.77 2.86
CA GLY A 144 -20.92 -8.73 3.93
C GLY A 144 -20.81 -8.10 5.31
N GLU A 145 -20.82 -8.95 6.33
CA GLU A 145 -20.69 -8.51 7.71
C GLU A 145 -19.35 -7.79 7.93
N PRO A 146 -19.33 -6.72 8.77
CA PRO A 146 -18.10 -6.03 9.09
C PRO A 146 -17.09 -6.95 9.79
N ARG A 147 -15.98 -7.25 9.12
CA ARG A 147 -14.90 -8.09 9.64
C ARG A 147 -13.55 -7.38 9.54
N HIS A 148 -12.57 -7.90 10.28
CA HIS A 148 -11.18 -7.53 10.06
C HIS A 148 -10.75 -8.00 8.68
N CYS A 149 -10.32 -7.08 7.83
CA CYS A 149 -9.81 -7.36 6.49
C CYS A 149 -8.93 -6.19 6.00
N PRO A 150 -8.03 -6.41 5.03
CA PRO A 150 -7.15 -5.38 4.49
C PRO A 150 -7.89 -4.15 4.01
N ARG A 151 -7.34 -2.97 4.30
CA ARG A 151 -7.78 -1.68 3.77
C ARG A 151 -7.07 -1.33 2.49
N LEU A 152 -7.84 -0.94 1.48
CA LEU A 152 -7.32 -0.38 0.24
C LEU A 152 -7.69 1.10 0.11
N ALA A 153 -6.72 1.88 -0.35
CA ALA A 153 -6.93 3.25 -0.81
C ALA A 153 -7.17 3.16 -2.32
N LEU A 154 -8.33 3.59 -2.80
CA LEU A 154 -8.54 3.81 -4.23
C LEU A 154 -8.10 5.21 -4.61
N ASN A 155 -7.52 5.30 -5.79
CA ASN A 155 -7.11 6.54 -6.42
C ASN A 155 -8.37 7.32 -6.87
N PRO A 156 -8.50 8.62 -6.53
CA PRO A 156 -9.66 9.43 -6.93
C PRO A 156 -9.84 9.61 -8.44
N ARG A 157 -8.81 9.32 -9.25
CA ARG A 157 -8.83 9.56 -10.70
C ARG A 157 -9.54 8.47 -11.52
N PHE A 158 -9.84 7.32 -10.92
CA PHE A 158 -10.41 6.15 -11.60
C PHE A 158 -11.75 5.73 -10.99
#